data_AF-A0A6C0JJP7-F1
#
_entry.id   AF-A0A6C0JJP7-F1
#
_cell.length_a   1.000
_cell.length_b   1.000
_cell.length_c   1.000
_cell.angle_alpha   90.00
_cell.angle_beta   90.00
_cell.angle_gamma   90.00
#
_symmetry.space_group_name_H-M   'P 1'
#
loop_
_entity.id
_entity.type
_entity.pdbx_description
1 polymer ?
#
loop_
_entity_poly.entity_id
_entity_poly.type
_entity_poly.pdbx_seq_one_letter_code
_entity_poly.pdbx_strand_id
1 'polypeptide(L)'
;MLKNIVQYILINYYNYLMNSNENKAYLWEKCITEGIFNNIHKEKASSVQGIFENVIADFLKLNTTDKLDVINIKIIQKLKEEINKTNSFEETQKSYDELLNKPNPPKINFSDVKDEPIKNLDKLLEQTQDSRKDIFKPNVQVDWGKIIKNQNDILIKILETQNTIIGLLKK
;
A
#
# COMPACT_ATOMS: atom_id res chain seq x y z
N MET A 1 -27.50 -19.39 30.16
CA MET A 1 -26.77 -20.25 29.20
C MET A 1 -27.19 -20.01 27.75
N LEU A 2 -28.46 -20.20 27.38
CA LEU A 2 -28.93 -20.04 25.99
C LEU A 2 -28.65 -18.65 25.37
N LYS A 3 -28.82 -17.56 26.13
CA LYS A 3 -28.53 -16.19 25.64
C LYS A 3 -27.06 -16.00 25.20
N ASN A 4 -26.10 -16.60 25.91
CA ASN A 4 -24.68 -16.49 25.58
C ASN A 4 -24.32 -17.28 24.32
N ILE A 5 -24.97 -18.43 24.10
CA ILE A 5 -24.76 -19.27 22.90
C ILE A 5 -25.31 -18.55 21.67
N VAL A 6 -26.52 -17.99 21.75
CA VAL A 6 -27.13 -17.23 20.65
C VAL A 6 -26.28 -16.00 20.29
N GLN A 7 -25.78 -15.28 21.30
CA GLN A 7 -24.94 -14.11 21.09
C GLN A 7 -23.59 -14.48 20.43
N TYR A 8 -22.97 -15.58 20.85
CA TYR A 8 -21.74 -16.08 20.23
C TYR A 8 -21.92 -16.51 18.76
N ILE A 9 -23.05 -17.16 18.43
CA ILE A 9 -23.35 -17.55 17.05
C ILE A 9 -23.58 -16.31 16.17
N LEU A 10 -24.32 -15.32 16.68
CA LEU A 10 -24.56 -14.07 15.95
C LEU A 10 -23.26 -13.32 15.68
N ILE A 11 -22.37 -13.20 16.66
CA ILE A 11 -21.06 -12.54 16.50
C ILE A 11 -20.22 -13.23 15.42
N ASN A 12 -20.14 -14.56 15.44
CA ASN A 12 -19.36 -15.29 14.44
C ASN A 12 -19.96 -15.19 13.02
N TYR A 13 -21.29 -15.21 12.92
CA TYR A 13 -21.98 -15.02 11.64
C TYR A 13 -21.73 -13.63 11.06
N TYR A 14 -21.80 -12.57 11.87
CA TYR A 14 -21.51 -11.22 11.41
C TYR A 14 -20.03 -11.02 11.09
N ASN A 15 -19.10 -11.61 11.85
CA ASN A 15 -17.68 -11.58 11.54
C ASN A 15 -17.37 -12.24 10.18
N TYR A 16 -18.05 -13.34 9.86
CA TYR A 16 -17.93 -13.99 8.57
C TYR A 16 -18.46 -13.12 7.41
N LEU A 17 -19.66 -12.54 7.57
CA LEU A 17 -20.25 -11.65 6.57
C LEU A 17 -19.42 -10.38 6.36
N MET A 18 -18.92 -9.81 7.45
CA MET A 18 -18.14 -8.57 7.42
C MET A 18 -16.80 -8.74 6.70
N ASN A 19 -16.13 -9.88 6.90
CA ASN A 19 -14.87 -10.21 6.24
C ASN A 19 -15.06 -10.80 4.82
N SER A 20 -16.30 -10.92 4.34
CA SER A 20 -16.55 -11.35 2.97
C SER A 20 -16.00 -10.34 1.96
N ASN A 21 -15.49 -10.85 0.84
CA ASN A 21 -15.01 -9.99 -0.25
C ASN A 21 -16.11 -9.08 -0.80
N GLU A 22 -17.37 -9.53 -0.75
CA GLU A 22 -18.53 -8.74 -1.18
C GLU A 22 -18.74 -7.51 -0.29
N ASN A 23 -18.70 -7.67 1.04
CA ASN A 23 -18.86 -6.55 1.96
C ASN A 23 -17.68 -5.57 1.88
N LYS A 24 -16.45 -6.10 1.73
CA LYS A 24 -15.25 -5.27 1.52
C LYS A 24 -15.35 -4.47 0.21
N ALA A 25 -15.78 -5.11 -0.87
CA ALA A 25 -15.99 -4.44 -2.15
C ALA A 25 -17.06 -3.34 -2.05
N TYR A 26 -18.18 -3.61 -1.37
CA TYR A 26 -19.22 -2.62 -1.10
C TYR A 26 -18.68 -1.41 -0.33
N LEU A 27 -17.92 -1.64 0.75
CA LEU A 27 -17.32 -0.57 1.54
C LEU A 27 -16.33 0.25 0.71
N TRP A 28 -15.52 -0.41 -0.10
CA TRP A 28 -14.55 0.24 -0.98
C TRP A 28 -15.22 1.11 -2.03
N GLU A 29 -16.23 0.58 -2.73
CA GLU A 29 -17.03 1.30 -3.72
C GLU A 29 -17.72 2.52 -3.11
N LYS A 30 -18.24 2.36 -1.88
CA LYS A 30 -18.88 3.46 -1.16
C LYS A 30 -17.89 4.56 -0.79
N CYS A 31 -16.69 4.20 -0.35
CA CYS A 31 -15.63 5.18 -0.10
C CYS A 31 -15.20 5.95 -1.36
N ILE A 32 -15.18 5.30 -2.53
CA ILE A 32 -14.96 5.97 -3.82
C ILE A 32 -16.12 6.92 -4.13
N THR A 33 -17.36 6.45 -4.01
CA THR A 33 -18.57 7.21 -4.36
C THR A 33 -18.75 8.44 -3.47
N GLU A 34 -18.45 8.33 -2.18
CA GLU A 34 -18.48 9.44 -1.23
C GLU A 34 -17.24 10.36 -1.35
N GLY A 35 -16.31 10.06 -2.27
CA GLY A 35 -15.14 10.86 -2.54
C GLY A 35 -14.10 10.87 -1.41
N ILE A 36 -14.14 9.88 -0.50
CA ILE A 36 -13.19 9.78 0.62
C ILE A 36 -11.75 9.65 0.10
N PHE A 37 -11.57 9.02 -1.07
CA PHE A 37 -10.27 8.82 -1.68
C PHE A 37 -9.84 9.92 -2.67
N ASN A 38 -10.67 10.95 -2.92
CA ASN A 38 -10.41 11.94 -3.96
C ASN A 38 -9.13 12.76 -3.74
N ASN A 39 -8.76 12.99 -2.47
CA ASN A 39 -7.61 13.82 -2.11
C ASN A 39 -6.34 13.01 -1.82
N ILE A 40 -6.29 11.74 -2.23
CA ILE A 40 -5.18 10.85 -1.92
C ILE A 40 -4.21 10.83 -3.10
N HIS A 41 -2.97 11.23 -2.86
CA HIS A 41 -1.89 11.07 -3.83
C HIS A 41 -1.65 9.58 -4.15
N LYS A 42 -1.40 9.27 -5.42
CA LYS A 42 -1.19 7.90 -5.92
C LYS A 42 -0.13 7.11 -5.14
N GLU A 43 0.88 7.78 -4.62
CA GLU A 43 1.95 7.19 -3.80
C GLU A 43 1.46 6.66 -2.45
N LYS A 44 0.37 7.23 -1.91
CA LYS A 44 -0.25 6.81 -0.65
C LYS A 44 -1.30 5.70 -0.84
N ALA A 45 -1.54 5.22 -2.07
CA ALA A 45 -2.55 4.20 -2.36
C ALA A 45 -2.34 2.90 -1.53
N SER A 46 -1.09 2.44 -1.41
CA SER A 46 -0.76 1.28 -0.57
C SER A 46 -1.06 1.53 0.91
N SER A 47 -0.82 2.75 1.39
CA SER A 47 -1.13 3.15 2.77
C SER A 47 -2.64 3.16 3.03
N VAL A 48 -3.45 3.60 2.06
CA VAL A 48 -4.92 3.58 2.16
C VAL A 48 -5.46 2.17 2.23
N GLN A 49 -4.92 1.25 1.42
CA GLN A 49 -5.29 -0.16 1.51
C GLN A 49 -4.95 -0.73 2.90
N GLY A 50 -3.80 -0.39 3.45
CA GLY A 50 -3.42 -0.77 4.82
C GLY A 50 -4.38 -0.20 5.88
N ILE A 51 -4.73 1.08 5.79
CA ILE A 51 -5.71 1.73 6.68
C ILE A 51 -7.07 1.04 6.57
N PHE A 52 -7.50 0.70 5.35
CA PHE A 52 -8.76 0.02 5.10
C PHE A 52 -8.84 -1.33 5.79
N GLU A 53 -7.86 -2.20 5.56
CA GLU A 53 -7.82 -3.53 6.19
C GLU A 53 -7.68 -3.45 7.72
N ASN A 54 -6.91 -2.47 8.23
CA ASN A 54 -6.75 -2.28 9.67
C ASN A 54 -8.05 -1.84 10.34
N VAL A 55 -8.79 -0.88 9.76
CA VAL A 55 -10.08 -0.45 10.30
C VAL A 55 -11.05 -1.63 10.33
N ILE A 56 -11.14 -2.41 9.27
CA ILE A 56 -11.99 -3.60 9.24
C ILE A 56 -11.58 -4.60 10.32
N ALA A 57 -10.27 -4.89 10.45
CA ALA A 57 -9.75 -5.79 11.47
C ALA A 57 -10.07 -5.34 12.90
N ASP A 58 -10.03 -4.04 13.18
CA ASP A 58 -10.37 -3.50 14.50
C ASP A 58 -11.85 -3.65 14.82
N PHE A 59 -12.73 -3.46 13.83
CA PHE A 59 -14.15 -3.71 14.01
C PHE A 59 -14.50 -5.20 14.13
N LEU A 60 -13.71 -6.11 13.56
CA LEU A 60 -13.86 -7.56 13.77
C LEU A 60 -13.51 -8.00 15.22
N LYS A 61 -12.63 -7.25 15.90
CA LYS A 61 -12.29 -7.51 17.31
C LYS A 61 -13.36 -6.98 18.27
N LEU A 62 -14.08 -5.95 17.86
CA LEU A 62 -15.24 -5.45 18.58
C LEU A 62 -16.37 -6.46 18.39
N ASN A 63 -16.57 -7.32 19.39
CA ASN A 63 -17.68 -8.29 19.47
C ASN A 63 -19.05 -7.59 19.54
N THR A 64 -19.42 -6.89 18.48
CA THR A 64 -20.65 -6.11 18.38
C THR A 64 -21.80 -6.99 17.93
N THR A 65 -22.98 -6.73 18.51
CA THR A 65 -24.25 -7.33 18.09
C THR A 65 -25.04 -6.43 17.15
N ASP A 66 -24.44 -5.31 16.72
CA ASP A 66 -25.06 -4.36 15.81
C ASP A 66 -25.37 -5.02 14.45
N LYS A 67 -26.39 -4.50 13.76
CA LYS A 67 -26.69 -4.92 12.38
C LYS A 67 -25.53 -4.50 11.46
N LEU A 68 -25.28 -5.31 10.43
CA LEU A 68 -24.21 -5.09 9.44
C LEU A 68 -24.22 -3.67 8.84
N ASP A 69 -25.40 -3.13 8.53
CA ASP A 69 -25.52 -1.78 7.96
C ASP A 69 -24.99 -0.69 8.90
N VAL A 70 -25.25 -0.83 10.20
CA VAL A 70 -24.79 0.12 11.23
C VAL A 70 -23.28 0.03 11.39
N ILE A 71 -22.73 -1.19 11.31
CA ILE A 71 -21.29 -1.42 11.35
C ILE A 71 -20.62 -0.79 10.14
N ASN A 72 -21.16 -1.00 8.93
CA ASN A 72 -20.64 -0.44 7.69
C ASN A 72 -20.60 1.09 7.71
N ILE A 73 -21.64 1.74 8.23
CA ILE A 73 -21.66 3.20 8.41
C ILE A 73 -20.52 3.66 9.35
N LYS A 74 -20.34 2.98 10.48
CA LYS A 74 -19.27 3.30 11.44
C LYS A 74 -17.87 3.11 10.84
N ILE A 75 -17.68 2.06 10.04
CA ILE A 75 -16.42 1.82 9.32
C ILE A 75 -16.12 2.97 8.37
N ILE A 76 -17.10 3.38 7.55
CA ILE A 76 -16.93 4.47 6.58
C ILE A 76 -16.56 5.78 7.29
N GLN A 77 -17.23 6.10 8.41
CA GLN A 77 -16.89 7.27 9.22
C GLN A 77 -15.46 7.21 9.75
N LYS A 78 -15.05 6.07 10.30
CA LYS A 78 -13.69 5.87 10.83
C LYS A 78 -12.63 5.96 9.73
N LEU A 79 -12.90 5.39 8.55
CA LEU A 79 -12.01 5.48 7.39
C LEU A 79 -11.80 6.93 6.96
N LYS A 80 -12.88 7.72 6.91
CA LYS A 80 -12.83 9.14 6.58
C LYS A 80 -11.94 9.92 7.55
N GLU A 81 -12.04 9.64 8.84
CA GLU A 81 -11.21 10.27 9.86
C GLU A 81 -9.72 9.91 9.71
N GLU A 82 -9.40 8.64 9.57
CA GLU A 82 -8.01 8.17 9.46
C GLU A 82 -7.32 8.68 8.20
N ILE A 83 -8.04 8.72 7.07
CA ILE A 83 -7.53 9.21 5.79
C ILE A 83 -7.30 10.73 5.84
N ASN A 84 -8.21 11.48 6.48
CA ASN A 84 -8.02 12.92 6.64
C ASN A 84 -6.80 13.25 7.50
N LYS A 85 -6.45 12.41 8.49
CA LYS A 85 -5.19 12.55 9.25
C LYS A 85 -3.97 12.29 8.39
N THR A 86 -4.05 11.34 7.45
CA THR A 86 -2.91 10.98 6.57
C THR A 86 -2.65 12.02 5.48
N ASN A 87 -3.65 12.83 5.16
CA ASN A 87 -3.56 13.95 4.22
C ASN A 87 -3.24 15.28 4.93
N SER A 88 -2.59 15.25 6.11
CA SER A 88 -2.27 16.46 6.86
C SER A 88 -1.60 17.49 5.95
N PHE A 89 -2.25 18.65 5.87
CA PHE A 89 -1.78 19.87 5.22
C PHE A 89 -0.32 20.19 5.60
N GLU A 90 0.13 19.79 6.79
CA GLU A 90 1.50 19.97 7.27
C GLU A 90 2.55 19.22 6.45
N GLU A 91 2.28 18.03 5.91
CA GLU A 91 3.27 17.31 5.09
C GLU A 91 3.48 18.03 3.75
N THR A 92 2.39 18.50 3.15
CA THR A 92 2.43 19.29 1.92
C THR A 92 3.14 20.63 2.16
N GLN A 93 2.86 21.29 3.27
CA GLN A 93 3.53 22.55 3.64
C GLN A 93 5.02 22.34 3.91
N LYS A 94 5.40 21.26 4.60
CA LYS A 94 6.80 20.93 4.88
C LYS A 94 7.59 20.66 3.59
N SER A 95 6.98 19.98 2.61
CA SER A 95 7.57 19.80 1.29
C SER A 95 7.77 21.13 0.55
N TYR A 96 6.82 22.06 0.65
CA TYR A 96 6.96 23.41 0.09
C TYR A 96 8.04 24.22 0.80
N ASP A 97 8.11 24.17 2.13
CA ASP A 97 9.10 24.88 2.94
C ASP A 97 10.52 24.36 2.68
N GLU A 98 10.70 23.06 2.42
CA GLU A 98 11.97 22.47 2.00
C GLU A 98 12.42 22.96 0.61
N LEU A 99 11.49 23.15 -0.33
CA LEU A 99 11.80 23.66 -1.67
C LEU A 99 12.08 25.17 -1.68
N LEU A 100 11.48 25.93 -0.75
CA LEU A 100 11.69 27.35 -0.55
C LEU A 100 13.02 27.63 0.16
N ASN A 101 13.41 26.78 1.12
CA ASN A 101 14.69 26.86 1.82
C ASN A 101 15.83 26.25 0.99
N LYS A 102 16.10 26.81 -0.19
CA LYS A 102 17.35 26.49 -0.89
C LYS A 102 18.53 26.91 -0.03
N PRO A 103 19.55 26.05 0.17
CA PRO A 103 20.77 26.49 0.84
C PRO A 103 21.34 27.68 0.08
N ASN A 104 21.74 28.72 0.83
CA ASN A 104 22.39 29.87 0.22
C ASN A 104 23.55 29.37 -0.64
N PRO A 105 23.66 29.82 -1.89
CA PRO A 105 24.77 29.39 -2.73
C PRO A 105 26.08 29.68 -1.99
N PRO A 106 27.07 28.78 -2.06
CA PRO A 106 28.35 29.03 -1.44
C PRO A 106 28.87 30.37 -1.91
N LYS A 107 29.31 31.23 -0.98
CA LYS A 107 29.89 32.54 -1.32
C LYS A 107 31.05 32.29 -2.28
N ILE A 108 30.88 32.70 -3.53
CA ILE A 108 31.95 32.66 -4.53
C ILE A 108 32.99 33.67 -4.06
N ASN A 109 34.18 33.17 -3.76
CA ASN A 109 35.30 34.04 -3.41
C ASN A 109 35.92 34.57 -4.71
N PHE A 110 35.57 35.79 -5.09
CA PHE A 110 36.14 36.49 -6.25
C PHE A 110 37.47 37.19 -5.93
N SER A 111 38.14 36.85 -4.83
CA SER A 111 39.51 37.33 -4.60
C SER A 111 40.41 36.86 -5.74
N ASP A 112 41.33 37.69 -6.20
CA ASP A 112 42.35 37.41 -7.26
C ASP A 112 43.39 36.34 -6.85
N VAL A 113 42.98 35.35 -6.08
CA VAL A 113 43.78 34.18 -5.77
C VAL A 113 43.88 33.40 -7.08
N LYS A 114 45.10 33.30 -7.63
CA LYS A 114 45.37 32.43 -8.77
C LYS A 114 44.83 31.04 -8.46
N ASP A 115 43.85 30.59 -9.25
CA ASP A 115 43.35 29.23 -9.18
C ASP A 115 44.53 28.26 -9.30
N GLU A 116 44.70 27.39 -8.29
CA GLU A 116 45.66 26.31 -8.41
C GLU A 116 45.17 25.35 -9.52
N PRO A 117 46.09 24.83 -10.36
CA PRO A 117 45.74 23.78 -11.31
C PRO A 117 45.09 22.63 -10.56
N ILE A 118 43.98 22.08 -11.08
CA ILE A 118 43.32 20.92 -10.49
C ILE A 118 44.30 19.74 -10.52
N LYS A 119 44.95 19.46 -9.39
CA LYS A 119 46.01 18.43 -9.28
C LYS A 119 45.48 17.00 -9.39
N ASN A 120 44.17 16.79 -9.22
CA ASN A 120 43.54 15.47 -9.10
C ASN A 120 42.42 15.26 -10.13
N LEU A 121 42.63 15.71 -11.37
CA LEU A 121 41.63 15.59 -12.43
C LEU A 121 41.27 14.12 -12.69
N ASP A 122 42.25 13.23 -12.65
CA ASP A 122 42.06 11.79 -12.86
C ASP A 122 41.13 11.17 -11.80
N LYS A 123 41.33 11.53 -10.53
CA LYS A 123 40.52 11.03 -9.42
C LYS A 123 39.07 11.55 -9.50
N LEU A 124 38.88 12.79 -9.93
CA LEU A 124 37.54 13.38 -10.14
C LEU A 124 36.81 12.72 -11.31
N LEU A 125 37.54 12.41 -12.39
CA LEU A 125 37.01 11.66 -13.53
C LEU A 125 36.58 10.25 -13.13
N GLU A 126 37.41 9.55 -12.36
CA GLU A 126 37.14 8.20 -11.88
C GLU A 126 35.89 8.16 -10.96
N GLN A 127 35.80 9.07 -9.98
CA GLN A 127 34.63 9.20 -9.11
C GLN A 127 33.34 9.51 -9.90
N THR A 128 33.43 10.37 -10.90
CA THR A 128 32.28 10.73 -11.74
C THR A 128 31.86 9.57 -12.65
N GLN A 129 32.82 8.80 -13.16
CA GLN A 129 32.55 7.61 -13.97
C GLN A 129 31.92 6.50 -13.14
N ASP A 130 32.41 6.23 -11.94
CA ASP A 130 31.84 5.20 -11.05
C ASP A 130 30.43 5.56 -10.60
N SER A 131 30.18 6.83 -10.26
CA SER A 131 28.83 7.32 -9.93
C SER A 131 27.83 7.12 -11.09
N ARG A 132 28.31 7.16 -12.34
CA ARG A 132 27.48 6.89 -13.53
C ARG A 132 27.24 5.40 -13.77
N LYS A 133 28.19 4.52 -13.43
CA LYS A 133 28.04 3.07 -13.62
C LYS A 133 26.89 2.49 -12.78
N ASP A 134 26.65 3.02 -11.59
CA ASP A 134 25.55 2.57 -10.73
C ASP A 134 24.15 2.94 -11.28
N ILE A 135 24.05 4.03 -12.06
CA ILE A 135 22.81 4.47 -12.72
C ILE A 135 22.44 3.52 -13.88
N PHE A 136 23.42 2.85 -14.48
CA PHE A 136 23.22 1.95 -15.63
C PHE A 136 23.24 0.46 -15.29
N LYS A 137 23.22 0.07 -14.01
CA LYS A 137 23.02 -1.34 -13.65
C LYS A 137 21.64 -1.79 -14.15
N PRO A 138 21.57 -2.74 -15.11
CA PRO A 138 20.29 -3.19 -15.62
C PRO A 138 19.50 -3.81 -14.48
N ASN A 139 18.28 -3.32 -14.30
CA ASN A 139 17.27 -3.89 -13.42
C ASN A 139 17.20 -5.41 -13.67
N VAL A 140 17.27 -6.18 -12.59
CA VAL A 140 17.41 -7.64 -12.54
C VAL A 140 16.72 -8.31 -13.72
N GLN A 141 17.49 -9.03 -14.54
CA GLN A 141 16.98 -9.79 -15.68
C GLN A 141 15.99 -10.84 -15.16
N VAL A 142 14.70 -10.54 -15.29
CA VAL A 142 13.62 -11.43 -14.87
C VAL A 142 13.63 -12.65 -15.78
N ASP A 143 13.91 -13.83 -15.22
CA ASP A 143 13.82 -15.10 -15.94
C ASP A 143 12.35 -15.50 -16.12
N TRP A 144 11.76 -14.98 -17.20
CA TRP A 144 10.39 -15.27 -17.60
C TRP A 144 10.14 -16.76 -17.83
N GLY A 145 11.16 -17.54 -18.22
CA GLY A 145 11.02 -18.98 -18.44
C GLY A 145 10.70 -19.72 -17.14
N LYS A 146 11.39 -19.36 -16.05
CA LYS A 146 11.13 -19.91 -14.72
C LYS A 146 9.76 -19.50 -14.18
N ILE A 147 9.35 -18.26 -14.41
CA ILE A 147 8.04 -17.74 -13.97
C ILE A 147 6.90 -18.47 -14.69
N ILE A 148 6.99 -18.61 -16.01
CA ILE A 148 5.97 -19.30 -16.82
C ILE A 148 5.85 -20.77 -16.42
N LYS A 149 6.99 -21.45 -16.19
CA LYS A 149 6.98 -22.84 -15.73
C LYS A 149 6.25 -23.00 -14.39
N ASN A 150 6.55 -22.15 -13.41
CA ASN A 150 5.87 -22.17 -12.12
C ASN A 150 4.38 -21.91 -12.24
N GLN A 151 3.95 -20.97 -13.10
CA GLN A 151 2.53 -20.70 -13.33
C GLN A 151 1.81 -21.91 -13.94
N ASN A 152 2.43 -22.58 -14.92
CA ASN A 152 1.86 -23.78 -15.53
C ASN A 152 1.73 -24.93 -14.53
N ASP A 153 2.74 -25.14 -13.67
CA ASP A 153 2.69 -26.18 -12.63
C ASP A 153 1.55 -25.94 -11.62
N ILE A 154 1.26 -24.68 -11.29
CA ILE A 154 0.12 -24.32 -10.43
C ILE A 154 -1.20 -24.61 -11.14
N LEU A 155 -1.34 -24.23 -12.42
CA LEU A 155 -2.55 -24.47 -13.19
C LEU A 155 -2.86 -25.97 -13.33
N ILE A 156 -1.84 -26.79 -13.55
CA ILE A 156 -1.98 -28.26 -13.61
C ILE A 156 -2.52 -28.80 -12.28
N LYS A 157 -1.94 -28.39 -11.15
CA LYS A 157 -2.41 -28.84 -9.82
C LYS A 157 -3.85 -28.42 -9.53
N ILE A 158 -4.26 -27.22 -9.95
CA ILE A 158 -5.64 -26.75 -9.82
C ILE A 158 -6.58 -27.67 -10.62
N LEU A 159 -6.23 -28.00 -11.86
CA LEU A 159 -7.03 -28.88 -12.71
C LEU A 159 -7.15 -30.29 -12.14
N GLU A 160 -6.06 -30.87 -11.62
CA GLU A 160 -6.07 -32.18 -10.97
C GLU A 160 -6.97 -32.21 -9.74
N THR A 161 -6.92 -31.14 -8.93
CA THR A 161 -7.77 -30.98 -7.75
C THR A 161 -9.24 -30.87 -8.14
N GLN A 162 -9.57 -30.07 -9.16
CA GLN A 162 -10.92 -29.92 -9.68
C GLN A 162 -11.48 -31.24 -10.20
N ASN A 163 -10.68 -32.00 -10.96
CA ASN A 163 -11.07 -33.32 -11.46
C ASN A 163 -11.34 -34.32 -10.32
N THR A 164 -10.53 -34.26 -9.26
CA THR A 164 -10.75 -35.09 -8.07
C THR A 164 -12.07 -34.75 -7.38
N ILE A 165 -12.36 -33.45 -7.19
CA ILE A 165 -13.63 -32.98 -6.60
C ILE A 165 -14.82 -33.41 -7.46
N ILE A 166 -14.75 -33.23 -8.78
CA ILE A 166 -15.81 -33.67 -9.70
C ILE A 166 -16.02 -35.18 -9.62
N GLY A 167 -14.95 -35.96 -9.51
CA GLY A 167 -15.02 -37.42 -9.33
C GLY A 167 -15.71 -37.83 -8.03
N LEU A 168 -15.50 -37.06 -6.94
CA LEU A 168 -16.17 -37.27 -5.66
C LEU A 168 -17.64 -36.86 -5.69
N LEU A 169 -17.99 -35.81 -6.44
CA LEU A 169 -19.38 -35.32 -6.57
C LEU A 169 -20.26 -36.15 -7.51
N LYS A 170 -19.65 -36.95 -8.40
CA LYS A 170 -20.36 -37.86 -9.33
C LYS A 170 -20.62 -39.26 -8.76
N LYS A 171 -20.10 -39.57 -7.57
CA LYS A 171 -20.42 -40.78 -6.80
C LYS A 171 -21.56 -40.50 -5.83
#